data_AF-A0A1J5RG74-F1
#
_entry.id   AF-A0A1J5RG74-F1
#
_cell.length_a   1.000
_cell.length_b   1.000
_cell.length_c   1.000
_cell.angle_alpha   90.00
_cell.angle_beta   90.00
_cell.angle_gamma   90.00
#
_symmetry.space_group_name_H-M   'P 1'
#
loop_
_entity.id
_entity.type
_entity.pdbx_description
1 polymer ?
#
loop_
_entity_poly.entity_id
_entity_poly.type
_entity_poly.pdbx_seq_one_letter_code
_entity_poly.pdbx_strand_id
1 'polypeptide(L)' 'MREESLYPLLVQLVAQGATLEESHRDGRRYTLIAGHQRLPISAALGVKLEREGHIRPLCRLSGKTLWVAST' A
#
# COMPACT_ATOMS: atom_id res chain seq x y z
N MET A 1 -4.96 -17.79 6.99
CA MET A 1 -3.89 -17.59 5.99
C MET A 1 -2.94 -16.54 6.55
N ARG A 2 -1.65 -16.83 6.65
CA ARG A 2 -0.65 -15.91 7.25
C ARG A 2 -0.47 -14.70 6.32
N GLU A 3 -0.39 -13.50 6.88
CA GLU A 3 -0.14 -12.25 6.13
C GLU A 3 1.08 -12.32 5.22
N GLU A 4 2.09 -13.14 5.55
CA GLU A 4 3.26 -13.37 4.71
C GLU A 4 2.93 -13.97 3.33
N SER A 5 1.86 -14.76 3.23
CA SER A 5 1.41 -15.36 1.97
C SER A 5 0.89 -14.32 0.98
N LEU A 6 0.42 -13.17 1.46
CA LEU A 6 -0.14 -12.10 0.63
C LEU A 6 0.93 -11.16 0.07
N TYR A 7 2.12 -11.12 0.67
CA TYR A 7 3.15 -10.15 0.30
C TYR A 7 3.58 -10.23 -1.18
N PRO A 8 3.88 -11.42 -1.76
CA PRO A 8 4.26 -11.50 -3.16
C PRO A 8 3.16 -11.00 -4.11
N LEU A 9 1.89 -11.26 -3.77
CA LEU A 9 0.75 -10.78 -4.55
C LEU A 9 0.63 -9.25 -4.47
N LEU A 10 0.85 -8.65 -3.29
CA LEU A 10 0.85 -7.19 -3.14
C LEU A 10 1.93 -6.54 -4.00
N VAL A 11 3.15 -7.11 -4.02
CA VAL A 11 4.23 -6.61 -4.87
C VAL A 11 3.83 -6.67 -6.35
N GLN A 12 3.23 -7.77 -6.80
CA GLN A 12 2.75 -7.89 -8.19
C GLN A 12 1.66 -6.87 -8.52
N LEU A 13 0.67 -6.69 -7.63
CA LEU A 13 -0.42 -5.74 -7.85
C LEU A 13 0.10 -4.30 -7.94
N VAL A 14 1.03 -3.92 -7.05
CA VAL A 14 1.69 -2.61 -7.10
C VAL A 14 2.44 -2.43 -8.42
N ALA A 15 3.23 -3.42 -8.85
CA ALA A 15 3.95 -3.38 -10.12
C ALA A 15 3.01 -3.27 -11.34
N GLN A 16 1.76 -3.75 -11.23
CA GLN A 16 0.72 -3.62 -12.24
C GLN A 16 -0.05 -2.28 -12.17
N GLY A 17 0.34 -1.36 -11.28
CA GLY A 17 -0.26 -0.04 -11.15
C GLY A 17 -1.26 0.10 -10.02
N ALA A 18 -1.38 -0.88 -9.11
CA ALA A 18 -2.13 -0.67 -7.88
C ALA A 18 -1.47 0.41 -7.02
N THR A 19 -2.29 1.20 -6.34
CA THR A 19 -1.85 2.29 -5.46
C THR A 19 -2.18 1.95 -4.02
N LEU A 20 -1.50 2.60 -3.06
CA LEU A 20 -1.89 2.51 -1.66
C LEU A 20 -2.29 3.86 -1.11
N GLU A 21 -3.37 3.85 -0.33
CA GLU A 21 -3.77 4.98 0.50
C GLU A 21 -3.41 4.67 1.94
N GLU A 22 -2.56 5.51 2.53
CA GLU A 22 -2.22 5.48 3.95
C GLU A 22 -3.05 6.54 4.69
N SER A 23 -3.73 6.12 5.77
CA SER A 23 -4.41 7.02 6.70
C SER A 23 -3.72 7.00 8.05
N HIS A 24 -3.65 8.18 8.70
CA HIS A 24 -3.04 8.35 10.03
C HIS A 24 -4.05 8.61 11.17
N ARG A 25 -5.36 8.70 10.90
CA ARG A 25 -6.36 9.13 11.91
C ARG A 25 -6.50 8.19 13.11
N ASP A 26 -6.44 6.88 12.88
CA ASP A 26 -6.67 5.83 13.90
C ASP A 26 -5.48 4.85 13.98
N GLY A 27 -4.27 5.41 13.85
CA GLY A 27 -3.06 4.64 13.58
C GLY A 27 -2.80 4.46 12.08
N ARG A 28 -1.61 3.95 11.75
CA ARG A 28 -1.14 3.77 10.37
C ARG A 28 -1.94 2.65 9.71
N ARG A 29 -2.83 2.97 8.77
CA ARG A 29 -3.62 1.98 8.02
C ARG A 29 -3.40 2.15 6.54
N TYR A 30 -3.27 1.05 5.82
CA TYR A 30 -3.10 1.06 4.38
C TYR A 30 -4.32 0.43 3.69
N THR A 31 -4.72 1.02 2.58
CA THR A 31 -5.73 0.46 1.66
C THR A 31 -5.09 0.33 0.30
N LEU A 32 -4.99 -0.89 -0.22
CA LEU A 32 -4.62 -1.13 -1.60
C LEU A 32 -5.82 -0.81 -2.51
N ILE A 33 -5.57 -0.06 -3.57
CA ILE A 33 -6.55 0.27 -4.60
C ILE A 33 -6.08 -0.34 -5.91
N ALA A 34 -6.79 -1.38 -6.36
CA ALA A 34 -6.52 -2.08 -7.62
C ALA A 34 -7.77 -2.03 -8.49
N GLY A 35 -7.75 -1.20 -9.54
CA GLY A 35 -8.95 -0.89 -10.33
C GLY A 35 -10.06 -0.31 -9.47
N HIS A 36 -11.22 -0.99 -9.43
CA HIS A 36 -12.38 -0.58 -8.62
C HIS A 36 -12.42 -1.23 -7.22
N GLN A 37 -11.44 -2.05 -6.88
CA GLN A 37 -11.41 -2.74 -5.59
C GLN A 37 -10.56 -2.00 -4.57
N ARG A 38 -11.02 -1.99 -3.32
CA ARG A 38 -10.33 -1.44 -2.16
C ARG A 38 -10.13 -2.56 -1.15
N LEU A 39 -8.87 -2.87 -0.85
CA LEU A 39 -8.52 -3.94 0.07
C LEU A 39 -7.73 -3.37 1.24
N PRO A 40 -8.22 -3.50 2.49
CA PRO A 40 -7.41 -3.11 3.64
C PRO A 40 -6.20 -4.04 3.74
N ILE A 41 -5.02 -3.47 3.95
CA ILE A 41 -3.80 -4.23 4.24
C ILE A 41 -3.21 -3.75 5.56
N SER A 42 -2.47 -4.63 6.23
CA SER A 42 -1.87 -4.28 7.50
C SER A 42 -0.79 -3.21 7.36
N ALA A 43 -0.56 -2.48 8.45
CA ALA A 43 0.54 -1.51 8.55
C ALA A 43 1.89 -2.17 8.27
N ALA A 44 2.10 -3.39 8.75
CA ALA A 44 3.35 -4.13 8.57
C ALA A 44 3.66 -4.38 7.10
N LEU A 45 2.67 -4.78 6.29
CA LEU A 45 2.85 -5.01 4.86
C LEU A 45 3.10 -3.70 4.10
N GLY A 46 2.37 -2.62 4.42
CA GLY A 46 2.59 -1.31 3.83
C GLY A 46 4.00 -0.76 4.11
N VAL A 47 4.45 -0.86 5.36
CA VAL A 47 5.81 -0.48 5.76
C VAL A 47 6.86 -1.36 5.10
N LYS A 48 6.59 -2.65 4.91
CA LYS A 48 7.52 -3.55 4.22
C LYS A 48 7.70 -3.15 2.75
N LEU A 49 6.61 -2.85 2.03
CA LEU A 49 6.67 -2.35 0.65
C LEU A 49 7.48 -1.05 0.54
N GLU A 50 7.29 -0.13 1.49
CA GLU A 50 8.06 1.11 1.58
C GLU A 50 9.55 0.84 1.81
N ARG A 51 9.88 0.02 2.83
CA ARG A 51 11.26 -0.30 3.20
C ARG A 51 12.02 -1.05 2.11
N GLU A 52 11.34 -1.90 1.35
CA GLU A 52 11.91 -2.64 0.21
C GLU A 52 11.88 -1.82 -1.09
N GLY A 53 11.39 -0.57 -1.04
CA GLY A 53 11.42 0.35 -2.17
C GLY A 53 10.42 0.06 -3.27
N HIS A 54 9.47 -0.84 -3.07
CA HIS A 54 8.44 -1.16 -4.07
C HIS A 54 7.44 -0.02 -4.31
N ILE A 55 7.29 0.87 -3.32
CA ILE A 55 6.40 2.02 -3.39
C ILE A 55 7.09 3.31 -2.99
N ARG A 56 6.60 4.42 -3.52
CA ARG A 56 7.02 5.78 -3.18
C ARG A 56 5.81 6.68 -2.96
N PRO A 57 5.93 7.73 -2.12
CA PRO A 57 4.84 8.66 -1.92
C PRO A 57 4.62 9.48 -3.21
N LEU A 58 3.36 9.59 -3.64
CA LEU A 58 2.96 10.46 -4.74
C LEU A 58 2.52 11.83 -4.23
N CYS A 59 1.60 11.85 -3.25
CA CYS A 59 1.10 13.07 -2.66
C CYS A 59 0.52 12.84 -1.26
N ARG A 60 0.38 13.93 -0.50
CA ARG A 60 -0.30 13.95 0.79
C ARG A 60 -1.49 14.91 0.73
N LEU A 61 -2.68 14.43 1.05
CA LEU A 61 -3.92 15.22 1.03
C LEU A 61 -4.81 14.86 2.22
N SER A 62 -5.28 15.87 2.95
CA SER A 62 -6.27 15.72 4.04
C SER A 62 -5.95 14.62 5.06
N GLY A 63 -4.67 14.51 5.45
CA GLY A 63 -4.20 13.51 6.42
C GLY A 63 -4.01 12.10 5.86
N LYS A 64 -4.04 11.96 4.54
CA LYS A 64 -3.75 10.71 3.82
C LYS A 64 -2.51 10.87 2.94
N THR A 65 -1.74 9.81 2.81
CA THR A 65 -0.64 9.72 1.85
C THR A 65 -1.03 8.73 0.76
N LEU A 66 -0.95 9.14 -0.50
CA LEU A 66 -1.10 8.24 -1.64
C LEU A 66 0.29 7.76 -2.06
N TRP A 67 0.42 6.45 -2.24
CA TRP A 67 1.64 5.75 -2.62
C TRP A 67 1.44 5.04 -3.95
N VAL A 68 2.47 5.06 -4.78
CA VAL A 68 2.50 4.43 -6.11
C VAL A 68 3.72 3.55 -6.24
N ALA A 69 3.77 2.69 -7.26
CA ALA A 69 4.95 1.90 -7.56
C ALA A 69 6.19 2.78 -7.75
N SER A 70 7.31 2.34 -7.19
CA SER A 70 8.63 2.83 -7.58
C SER A 70 9.02 2.12 -8.87
N THR A 71 9.07 2.88 -9.96
CA THR A 71 9.60 2.42 -11.26
C THR A 71 11.08 2.14 -11.19
#